data_AF-A0A527XP01-F1
#
_entry.id   AF-A0A527XP01-F1
#
_cell.length_a   1.000
_cell.length_b   1.000
_cell.length_c   1.000
_cell.angle_alpha   90.00
_cell.angle_beta   90.00
_cell.angle_gamma   90.00
#
_symmetry.space_group_name_H-M   'P 1'
#
loop_
_entity.id
_entity.type
_entity.pdbx_description
1 polymer ?
#
loop_
_entity_poly.entity_id
_entity_poly.type
_entity_poly.pdbx_seq_one_letter_code
_entity_poly.pdbx_strand_id
1 'polypeptide(L)' 'LLHCVASDLGTFQTFVIEELASAPNVDTVRTALTIRRVKDEGLVAF' A
#
# COMPACT_ATOMS: atom_id res chain seq x y z
N LEU A 1 5.73 -0.75 7.82
CA LEU A 1 4.60 -1.01 6.88
C LEU A 1 4.23 0.32 6.26
N LEU A 2 4.18 0.41 4.93
CA LEU A 2 3.75 1.61 4.21
C LEU A 2 2.22 1.70 4.27
N HIS A 3 1.68 2.79 4.79
CA HIS A 3 0.25 3.09 4.65
C HIS A 3 0.05 3.82 3.32
N CYS A 4 -0.63 3.19 2.38
CA CYS A 4 -0.94 3.74 1.06
C CYS A 4 -2.46 3.83 0.91
N VAL A 5 -2.96 4.99 0.46
CA VAL A 5 -4.36 5.24 0.15
C VAL A 5 -4.46 5.58 -1.32
N ALA A 6 -5.37 4.91 -2.05
CA ALA A 6 -5.63 5.14 -3.46
C ALA A 6 -7.14 5.21 -3.70
N SER A 7 -7.56 5.93 -4.75
CA SER A 7 -8.96 6.07 -5.14
C SER A 7 -9.60 4.74 -5.57
N ASP A 8 -8.79 3.85 -6.14
CA ASP A 8 -9.21 2.58 -6.72
C ASP A 8 -8.00 1.62 -6.87
N LEU A 9 -8.29 0.36 -7.19
CA LEU A 9 -7.27 -0.68 -7.32
C LEU A 9 -6.32 -0.46 -8.51
N GLY A 10 -6.82 0.10 -9.61
CA GLY A 10 -6.00 0.36 -10.81
C GLY A 10 -4.94 1.40 -10.51
N THR A 11 -5.33 2.52 -9.88
CA THR A 11 -4.42 3.56 -9.43
C THR A 11 -3.36 3.01 -8.47
N PHE A 12 -3.75 2.16 -7.53
CA PHE A 12 -2.81 1.49 -6.62
C PHE A 12 -1.82 0.59 -7.35
N GLN A 13 -2.30 -0.21 -8.31
CA GLN A 13 -1.45 -1.13 -9.08
C GLN A 13 -0.42 -0.38 -9.92
N THR A 14 -0.82 0.70 -10.61
CA THR A 14 0.10 1.55 -11.37
C THR A 14 1.21 2.09 -10.46
N PHE A 15 0.86 2.63 -9.29
CA PHE A 15 1.87 3.11 -8.34
C PHE A 15 2.84 2.02 -7.91
N VAL A 16 2.34 0.83 -7.57
CA VAL A 16 3.19 -0.28 -7.11
C VAL A 16 4.17 -0.71 -8.20
N ILE A 17 3.71 -0.80 -9.45
CA ILE A 17 4.50 -1.33 -10.57
C ILE A 17 5.46 -0.29 -11.13
N GLU A 18 4.98 0.91 -11.43
CA GLU A 18 5.74 1.94 -12.15
C GLU A 18 6.67 2.71 -11.20
N GLU A 19 6.25 2.96 -9.96
CA GLU A 19 6.96 3.86 -9.04
C GLU A 19 7.66 3.11 -7.91
N LEU A 20 6.91 2.29 -7.16
CA LEU A 20 7.43 1.71 -5.92
C LEU A 20 8.40 0.55 -6.18
N ALA A 21 8.08 -0.34 -7.13
CA ALA A 21 8.94 -1.48 -7.48
C ALA A 21 10.18 -1.06 -8.28
N SER A 22 10.18 0.10 -8.93
CA SER A 22 11.31 0.62 -9.69
C SER A 22 12.31 1.43 -8.84
N ALA A 23 11.94 1.73 -7.59
CA ALA A 23 12.76 2.55 -6.71
C ALA A 23 14.10 1.87 -6.38
N PRO A 24 15.23 2.60 -6.40
CA PRO A 24 16.51 2.05 -5.97
C PRO A 24 16.39 1.71 -4.49
N ASN A 25 16.72 0.47 -4.11
CA ASN A 25 16.55 -0.14 -2.77
C ASN A 25 15.20 -0.82 -2.50
N VAL A 26 14.35 -1.03 -3.51
CA VAL A 26 13.17 -1.90 -3.38
C VAL A 26 13.44 -3.22 -4.12
N ASP A 27 13.60 -4.30 -3.37
CA ASP A 27 13.84 -5.64 -3.94
C ASP A 27 12.53 -6.40 -4.23
N THR A 28 11.52 -6.26 -3.38
CA THR A 28 10.20 -6.89 -3.58
C THR A 28 9.12 -6.10 -2.87
N VAL A 29 7.98 -5.89 -3.54
CA VAL A 29 6.77 -5.34 -2.94
C VAL A 29 5.77 -6.47 -2.70
N ARG A 30 5.25 -6.58 -1.47
CA ARG A 30 4.13 -7.47 -1.13
C ARG A 30 2.93 -6.62 -0.73
N THR A 31 1.82 -6.80 -1.43
CA THR A 31 0.58 -6.07 -1.18
C THR A 31 -0.42 -6.95 -0.42
N ALA A 32 -1.17 -6.34 0.49
CA ALA A 32 -2.21 -7.01 1.26
C ALA A 32 -3.50 -6.19 1.15
N LEU A 33 -4.55 -6.80 0.59
CA LEU A 33 -5.87 -6.17 0.46
C LEU A 33 -6.80 -6.69 1.56
N THR A 34 -7.33 -5.77 2.36
CA THR A 34 -8.30 -6.10 3.41
C THR A 34 -9.73 -5.93 2.89
N ILE A 35 -10.45 -7.04 2.68
CA ILE A 35 -11.83 -7.03 2.15
C ILE A 35 -12.86 -6.64 3.24
N ARG A 36 -12.56 -6.91 4.51
CA ARG A 36 -13.41 -6.54 5.65
C ARG A 36 -12.55 -5.89 6.73
N ARG A 37 -12.77 -4.60 7.00
CA ARG A 37 -12.11 -3.90 8.11
C ARG A 37 -12.70 -4.38 9.43
N VAL A 38 -11.83 -4.91 10.31
CA VAL A 38 -12.20 -5.35 11.66
C VAL A 38 -11.80 -4.33 12.73
N LYS A 39 -10.85 -3.43 12.40
CA LYS A 39 -10.42 -2.29 13.19
C LYS A 39 -9.70 -1.31 12.25
N ASP A 40 -9.96 -0.01 12.37
CA ASP A 40 -9.42 1.02 11.45
C ASP A 40 -8.27 1.82 12.08
N GLU A 41 -8.28 2.02 13.40
CA GLU A 41 -7.25 2.80 14.09
C GLU A 41 -6.03 1.94 14.49
N GLY A 42 -4.84 2.40 14.06
CA GLY A 42 -3.57 1.97 14.63
C GLY A 42 -3.37 2.55 16.03
N LEU A 43 -2.64 1.85 16.91
CA LEU A 43 -2.37 2.24 18.30
C LEU A 43 -1.58 3.55 18.47
N VAL A 44 -1.17 4.20 17.39
CA VAL A 44 -0.36 5.41 17.43
C VAL A 44 -1.24 6.58 16.98
N ALA A 45 -1.66 7.39 17.95
CA ALA A 45 -2.21 8.71 17.69
C ALA A 45 -1.10 9.59 17.09
N PHE A 46 -1.41 10.29 16.00
CA PHE A 46 -0.55 11.30 15.40
C PHE A 46 -0.56 12.58 16.24
#